data_AF-A0A9D7KNP6-F1
#
_entry.id   AF-A0A9D7KNP6-F1
#
_cell.length_a   1.000
_cell.length_b   1.000
_cell.length_c   1.000
_cell.angle_alpha   90.00
_cell.angle_beta   90.00
_cell.angle_gamma   90.00
#
_symmetry.space_group_name_H-M   'P 1'
#
loop_
_entity.id
_entity.type
_entity.pdbx_description
1 polymer ?
#
loop_
_entity_poly.entity_id
_entity_poly.type
_entity_poly.pdbx_seq_one_letter_code
_entity_poly.pdbx_strand_id
1 'polypeptide(L)'
;MRYSSSSGDVSAVAARTVAFLANGLHTIYPPSNSGLAAEMILSSGCIISEYPPRTKLHPAHFKNRNRLQTGSSIVTIVIESDLKSGTMYTAKFAQSQGRKLLVLNHPQDKLSPMSEGNKKLLDEGYAIPFYPRRY
;
A
#
# COMPACT_ATOMS: atom_id res chain seq x y z
N MET A 1 27.18 36.32 9.48
CA MET A 1 26.86 35.12 8.68
C MET A 1 25.35 35.04 8.58
N ARG A 2 24.78 35.56 7.48
CA ARG A 2 23.33 35.64 7.26
C ARG A 2 22.86 34.33 6.62
N TYR A 3 21.90 33.65 7.23
CA TYR A 3 21.16 32.56 6.58
C TYR A 3 20.31 33.19 5.47
N SER A 4 20.64 32.91 4.22
CA SER A 4 19.74 33.17 3.10
C SER A 4 18.66 32.09 3.10
N SER A 5 17.43 32.49 3.38
CA SER A 5 16.23 31.73 3.13
C SER A 5 16.10 31.52 1.61
N SER A 6 16.55 30.37 1.10
CA SER A 6 16.03 29.84 -0.15
C SER A 6 14.62 29.34 0.14
N SER A 7 13.63 30.19 -0.12
CA SER A 7 12.24 29.79 -0.35
C SER A 7 12.23 28.75 -1.46
N GLY A 8 12.40 27.49 -1.07
CA GLY A 8 12.17 26.34 -1.93
C GLY A 8 10.69 26.34 -2.22
N ASP A 9 10.33 26.79 -3.42
CA ASP A 9 9.02 26.60 -4.00
C ASP A 9 8.88 25.10 -4.26
N VAL A 10 8.60 24.34 -3.21
CA VAL A 10 8.18 22.95 -3.33
C VAL A 10 6.73 23.02 -3.77
N SER A 11 6.52 23.36 -5.05
CA SER A 11 5.30 22.97 -5.73
C SER A 11 5.07 21.51 -5.36
N ALA A 12 3.98 21.22 -4.67
CA ALA A 12 3.67 19.87 -4.25
C ALA A 12 3.60 19.05 -5.53
N VAL A 13 4.65 18.26 -5.81
CA VAL A 13 4.60 17.29 -6.90
C VAL A 13 3.45 16.39 -6.53
N ALA A 14 2.36 16.45 -7.31
CA ALA A 14 1.22 15.58 -7.11
C ALA A 14 1.75 14.15 -7.01
N ALA A 15 1.51 13.50 -5.87
CA ALA A 15 2.05 12.18 -5.62
C ALA A 15 1.51 11.22 -6.68
N ARG A 16 2.39 10.72 -7.54
CA ARG A 16 2.01 9.76 -8.58
C ARG A 16 1.64 8.45 -7.91
N THR A 17 0.47 7.92 -8.26
CA THR A 17 -0.04 6.68 -7.71
C THR A 17 0.01 5.56 -8.74
N VAL A 18 0.44 4.37 -8.31
CA VAL A 18 0.45 3.16 -9.13
C VAL A 18 -0.53 2.15 -8.53
N ALA A 19 -1.55 1.75 -9.29
CA ALA A 19 -2.45 0.68 -8.92
C ALA A 19 -2.04 -0.64 -9.60
N PHE A 20 -2.23 -1.74 -8.89
CA PHE A 20 -1.99 -3.09 -9.41
C PHE A 20 -3.31 -3.87 -9.41
N LEU A 21 -3.73 -4.43 -10.54
CA LEU A 21 -4.98 -5.19 -10.65
C LEU A 21 -4.77 -6.70 -10.46
N ALA A 22 -5.80 -7.37 -9.96
CA ALA A 22 -5.88 -8.84 -9.81
C ALA A 22 -6.53 -9.52 -11.04
N ASN A 23 -6.76 -8.77 -12.11
CA ASN A 23 -7.43 -9.17 -13.34
C ASN A 23 -6.86 -8.38 -14.53
N GLY A 24 -7.30 -8.69 -15.75
CA GLY A 24 -6.83 -7.98 -16.94
C GLY A 24 -7.24 -6.49 -16.96
N LEU A 25 -6.50 -5.66 -17.69
CA LEU A 25 -6.70 -4.19 -17.75
C LEU A 25 -8.04 -3.72 -18.34
N HIS A 26 -8.88 -4.62 -18.86
CA HIS A 26 -10.17 -4.28 -19.48
C HIS A 26 -11.27 -3.93 -18.47
N THR A 27 -11.09 -4.27 -17.20
CA THR A 27 -12.13 -4.07 -16.19
C THR A 27 -11.49 -3.57 -14.90
N ILE A 28 -11.99 -2.44 -14.39
CA ILE A 28 -11.63 -1.95 -13.07
C ILE A 28 -12.48 -2.69 -12.04
N TYR A 29 -11.82 -3.29 -11.04
CA TYR A 29 -12.48 -3.94 -9.93
C TYR A 29 -11.91 -3.43 -8.58
N PRO A 30 -12.77 -3.11 -7.61
CA PRO A 30 -14.24 -3.07 -7.71
C PRO A 30 -14.72 -1.96 -8.67
N PRO A 31 -15.90 -2.11 -9.32
CA PRO A 31 -16.41 -1.12 -10.28
C PRO A 31 -16.58 0.28 -9.70
N SER A 32 -16.84 0.38 -8.39
CA SER A 32 -16.92 1.65 -7.65
C SER A 32 -15.64 2.48 -7.75
N ASN A 33 -14.49 1.86 -8.03
CA ASN A 33 -13.20 2.53 -8.14
C ASN A 33 -12.90 3.04 -9.55
N SER A 34 -13.84 2.95 -10.50
CA SER A 34 -13.60 3.41 -11.88
C SER A 34 -13.30 4.90 -11.98
N GLY A 35 -13.95 5.74 -11.17
CA GLY A 35 -13.66 7.18 -11.09
C GLY A 35 -12.24 7.45 -10.57
N LEU A 36 -11.85 6.76 -9.49
CA LEU A 36 -10.50 6.85 -8.92
C LEU A 36 -9.44 6.40 -9.93
N ALA A 37 -9.69 5.32 -10.66
CA ALA A 37 -8.78 4.84 -11.70
C ALA A 37 -8.57 5.88 -12.81
N ALA A 38 -9.64 6.56 -13.23
CA ALA A 38 -9.55 7.65 -14.21
C ALA A 38 -8.76 8.85 -13.67
N GLU A 39 -9.05 9.28 -12.44
CA GLU A 39 -8.33 10.37 -11.76
C GLU A 39 -6.83 10.07 -11.63
N MET A 40 -6.47 8.83 -11.27
CA MET A 40 -5.08 8.38 -11.19
C MET A 40 -4.35 8.50 -12.53
N ILE A 41 -5.00 8.14 -13.64
CA ILE A 41 -4.39 8.24 -14.98
C ILE A 41 -4.22 9.72 -15.37
N LEU A 42 -5.23 10.55 -15.14
CA LEU A 42 -5.19 11.98 -15.44
C LEU A 42 -4.14 12.73 -14.60
N SER A 43 -3.87 12.27 -13.39
CA SER A 43 -2.86 12.82 -12.46
C SER A 43 -1.45 12.23 -12.64
N SER A 44 -1.13 11.68 -13.82
CA SER A 44 0.19 11.09 -14.15
C SER A 44 0.57 9.86 -13.31
N GLY A 45 -0.42 9.15 -12.77
CA GLY A 45 -0.27 7.81 -12.22
C GLY A 45 -0.37 6.71 -13.28
N CYS A 46 -0.44 5.45 -12.85
CA CYS A 46 -0.68 4.33 -13.78
C CYS A 46 -1.37 3.13 -13.12
N ILE A 47 -1.87 2.23 -13.98
CA ILE A 47 -2.50 0.98 -13.59
C ILE A 47 -1.74 -0.16 -14.27
N ILE A 48 -1.31 -1.15 -13.49
CA ILE A 48 -0.51 -2.29 -13.91
C ILE A 48 -1.30 -3.58 -13.67
N SER A 49 -1.18 -4.53 -14.60
CA SER A 49 -1.66 -5.90 -14.40
C SER A 49 -0.66 -6.88 -15.01
N GLU A 50 -0.46 -8.01 -14.34
CA GLU A 50 0.30 -9.15 -14.87
C GLU A 50 -0.58 -10.14 -15.66
N TYR A 51 -1.89 -9.88 -15.73
CA TYR A 51 -2.85 -10.76 -16.38
C TYR A 51 -3.18 -10.25 -17.78
N PRO A 52 -3.32 -11.16 -18.77
CA PRO A 52 -3.76 -10.79 -20.10
C PRO A 52 -5.04 -9.93 -20.10
N PRO A 53 -5.21 -9.09 -21.13
CA PRO A 53 -6.51 -8.51 -21.47
C PRO A 53 -7.69 -9.46 -21.23
N ARG A 54 -8.74 -8.97 -20.57
CA ARG A 54 -9.99 -9.72 -20.31
C ARG A 54 -9.89 -10.93 -19.37
N THR A 55 -8.75 -11.19 -18.72
CA THR A 55 -8.69 -12.17 -17.63
C THR A 55 -9.69 -11.81 -16.54
N LYS A 56 -10.54 -12.76 -16.16
CA LYS A 56 -11.56 -12.60 -15.11
C LYS A 56 -10.93 -12.59 -13.73
N LEU A 57 -11.68 -12.08 -12.75
CA LEU A 57 -11.29 -12.11 -11.34
C LEU A 57 -11.22 -13.54 -10.85
N HIS A 58 -10.16 -13.84 -10.10
CA HIS A 58 -10.00 -15.11 -9.41
C HIS A 58 -9.44 -14.84 -8.01
N PRO A 59 -9.98 -15.46 -6.93
CA PRO A 59 -9.54 -15.19 -5.56
C PRO A 59 -8.02 -15.32 -5.35
N ALA A 60 -7.38 -16.29 -6.02
CA ALA A 60 -5.93 -16.47 -5.92
C ALA A 60 -5.14 -15.28 -6.51
N HIS A 61 -5.67 -14.59 -7.52
CA HIS A 61 -4.99 -13.47 -8.15
C HIS A 61 -4.84 -12.28 -7.21
N PHE A 62 -5.79 -12.07 -6.30
CA PHE A 62 -5.69 -11.00 -5.29
C PHE A 62 -4.47 -11.20 -4.39
N LYS A 63 -4.25 -12.44 -3.92
CA LYS A 63 -3.07 -12.78 -3.11
C LYS A 63 -1.80 -12.63 -3.94
N ASN A 64 -1.79 -13.18 -5.16
CA ASN A 64 -0.61 -13.16 -6.04
C ASN A 64 -0.18 -11.73 -6.40
N ARG A 65 -1.14 -10.85 -6.72
CA ARG A 65 -0.91 -9.45 -7.06
C ARG A 65 -0.17 -8.68 -5.96
N ASN A 66 -0.42 -8.98 -4.69
CA ASN A 66 0.18 -8.25 -3.57
C ASN A 66 1.71 -8.30 -3.58
N ARG A 67 2.32 -9.35 -4.15
CA ARG A 67 3.78 -9.44 -4.32
C ARG A 67 4.34 -8.38 -5.26
N LEU A 68 3.54 -7.88 -6.20
CA LEU A 68 3.93 -6.79 -7.10
C LEU A 68 3.97 -5.47 -6.34
N GLN A 69 3.01 -5.25 -5.44
CA GLN A 69 2.95 -4.03 -4.62
C GLN A 69 4.18 -3.92 -3.74
N THR A 70 4.50 -4.98 -2.98
CA THR A 70 5.69 -5.00 -2.12
C THR A 70 6.98 -4.99 -2.93
N GLY A 71 7.03 -5.77 -4.02
CA GLY A 71 8.21 -5.90 -4.86
C GLY A 71 8.61 -4.61 -5.55
N SER A 72 7.62 -3.78 -5.90
CA SER A 72 7.82 -2.46 -6.54
C SER A 72 8.04 -1.32 -5.54
N SER A 73 7.93 -1.60 -4.23
CA SER A 73 8.02 -0.59 -3.19
C SER A 73 9.40 -0.61 -2.51
N ILE A 74 9.92 0.58 -2.19
CA ILE A 74 11.11 0.72 -1.32
C ILE A 74 10.73 0.36 0.13
N VAL A 75 9.53 0.77 0.54
CA VAL A 75 8.95 0.53 1.86
C VAL A 75 7.48 0.18 1.70
N THR A 76 7.00 -0.82 2.45
CA THR A 76 5.57 -1.12 2.59
C THR A 76 5.11 -0.65 3.97
N ILE A 77 4.00 0.10 4.03
CA ILE A 77 3.40 0.53 5.29
C ILE A 77 2.03 -0.14 5.44
N VAL A 78 1.83 -0.89 6.51
CA VAL A 78 0.54 -1.44 6.91
C VAL A 78 -0.13 -0.47 7.87
N ILE A 79 -1.30 0.03 7.48
CA ILE A 79 -2.08 0.96 8.29
C ILE A 79 -3.00 0.20 9.24
N GLU A 80 -3.77 -0.76 8.74
CA GLU A 80 -4.73 -1.52 9.53
C GLU A 80 -4.89 -2.93 8.92
N SER A 81 -4.92 -3.94 9.78
CA SER A 81 -5.07 -5.35 9.40
C SER A 81 -5.50 -6.19 10.58
N ASP A 82 -6.59 -6.95 10.42
CA ASP A 82 -6.90 -8.08 11.30
C ASP A 82 -5.96 -9.28 10.98
N LEU A 83 -6.08 -10.36 11.76
CA LEU A 83 -5.27 -11.57 11.64
C LEU A 83 -5.53 -12.40 10.36
N LYS A 84 -6.73 -12.30 9.77
CA LYS A 84 -7.18 -13.06 8.59
C LYS A 84 -7.13 -12.26 7.29
N SER A 85 -6.81 -10.96 7.39
CA SER A 85 -6.82 -10.01 6.30
C SER A 85 -5.84 -10.37 5.17
N GLY A 86 -6.21 -10.00 3.95
CA GLY A 86 -5.33 -10.07 2.78
C GLY A 86 -4.02 -9.31 2.99
N THR A 87 -4.02 -8.27 3.82
CA THR A 87 -2.84 -7.47 4.17
C THR A 87 -1.76 -8.30 4.85
N MET A 88 -2.11 -9.35 5.60
CA MET A 88 -1.13 -10.25 6.21
C MET A 88 -0.32 -11.03 5.17
N TYR A 89 -0.89 -11.30 3.99
CA TYR A 89 -0.12 -11.87 2.87
C TYR A 89 0.84 -10.84 2.28
N THR A 90 0.42 -9.57 2.19
CA THR A 90 1.29 -8.47 1.76
C THR A 90 2.49 -8.33 2.70
N ALA A 91 2.28 -8.37 4.01
CA ALA A 91 3.37 -8.35 5.00
C ALA A 91 4.36 -9.52 4.79
N LYS A 92 3.84 -10.73 4.56
CA LYS A 92 4.68 -11.92 4.25
C LYS A 92 5.49 -11.75 2.96
N PHE A 93 4.90 -11.18 1.90
CA PHE A 93 5.64 -10.90 0.67
C PHE A 93 6.72 -9.84 0.85
N ALA A 94 6.45 -8.79 1.63
CA ALA A 94 7.48 -7.79 1.94
C ALA A 94 8.69 -8.46 2.62
N GLN A 95 8.43 -9.32 3.60
CA GLN A 95 9.48 -10.07 4.29
C GLN A 95 10.25 -11.01 3.35
N SER A 96 9.55 -11.83 2.55
CA SER A 96 10.20 -12.80 1.66
C SER A 96 11.01 -12.13 0.54
N GLN A 97 10.67 -10.91 0.15
CA GLN A 97 11.38 -10.11 -0.84
C GLN A 97 12.47 -9.21 -0.22
N GLY A 98 12.73 -9.29 1.09
CA GLY A 98 13.69 -8.44 1.78
C GLY A 98 13.34 -6.95 1.76
N ARG A 99 12.04 -6.62 1.68
CA ARG A 99 11.53 -5.24 1.68
C ARG A 99 11.24 -4.78 3.10
N LYS A 100 11.51 -3.50 3.37
CA LYS A 100 11.20 -2.88 4.66
C LYS A 100 9.69 -2.84 4.86
N LEU A 101 9.24 -3.39 5.99
CA LEU A 101 7.86 -3.37 6.42
C LEU A 101 7.73 -2.45 7.64
N LEU A 102 6.89 -1.43 7.48
CA LEU A 102 6.45 -0.56 8.57
C LEU A 102 5.01 -0.89 8.91
N VAL A 103 4.67 -0.82 10.18
CA VAL A 103 3.30 -1.06 10.66
C VAL A 103 2.91 0.08 11.57
N LEU A 104 1.73 0.67 11.35
CA LEU A 104 1.19 1.69 12.22
C LEU A 104 1.03 1.12 13.64
N ASN A 105 1.72 1.73 14.60
CA ASN A 105 1.57 1.38 16.00
C ASN A 105 0.37 2.13 16.59
N HIS A 106 -0.75 1.44 16.70
CA HIS A 106 -1.99 2.03 17.22
C HIS A 106 -1.85 2.32 18.73
N PRO A 107 -2.29 3.50 19.19
CA PRO A 107 -2.47 3.77 20.62
C PRO A 107 -3.36 2.72 21.29
N GLN A 108 -3.11 2.43 22.57
CA GLN A 108 -3.83 1.39 23.32
C GLN A 108 -5.36 1.61 23.34
N ASP A 109 -5.80 2.87 23.46
CA ASP A 109 -7.20 3.30 23.43
C ASP A 109 -7.86 3.19 22.04
N LYS A 110 -7.08 2.92 20.99
CA LYS A 110 -7.52 2.77 19.59
C LYS A 110 -7.31 1.36 19.05
N LEU A 111 -6.98 0.40 19.91
CA LEU A 111 -6.91 -1.00 19.53
C LEU A 111 -8.31 -1.54 19.23
N SER A 112 -8.40 -2.38 18.21
CA SER A 112 -9.64 -3.00 17.75
C SER A 112 -9.31 -4.36 17.13
N PRO A 113 -10.30 -5.23 16.85
CA PRO A 113 -10.07 -6.46 16.11
C PRO A 113 -9.36 -6.24 14.76
N MET A 114 -9.53 -5.05 14.16
CA MET A 114 -8.90 -4.68 12.89
C MET A 114 -7.43 -4.26 13.03
N SER A 115 -6.89 -4.11 14.24
CA SER A 115 -5.46 -3.85 14.47
C SER A 115 -4.71 -5.03 15.10
N GLU A 116 -5.36 -6.18 15.31
CA GLU A 116 -4.72 -7.38 15.84
C GLU A 116 -3.57 -7.91 14.96
N GLY A 117 -3.70 -7.80 13.63
CA GLY A 117 -2.64 -8.13 12.69
C GLY A 117 -1.47 -7.18 12.80
N ASN A 118 -1.71 -5.87 12.98
CA ASN A 118 -0.65 -4.90 13.24
C ASN A 118 0.12 -5.29 14.52
N LYS A 119 -0.59 -5.55 15.62
CA LYS A 119 0.01 -5.96 16.89
C LYS A 119 0.86 -7.23 16.72
N LYS A 120 0.32 -8.25 16.04
CA LYS A 120 1.06 -9.49 15.77
C LYS A 120 2.37 -9.24 15.01
N LEU A 121 2.34 -8.42 13.95
CA LEU A 121 3.53 -8.11 13.16
C LEU A 121 4.62 -7.40 13.97
N LEU A 122 4.21 -6.53 14.91
CA LEU A 122 5.12 -5.83 15.81
C LEU A 122 5.67 -6.76 16.89
N ASP A 123 4.81 -7.54 17.55
CA ASP A 123 5.20 -8.48 18.61
C ASP A 123 6.18 -9.55 18.11
N GLU A 124 6.01 -10.03 16.87
CA GLU A 124 6.88 -11.03 16.24
C GLU A 124 8.19 -10.42 15.68
N GLY A 125 8.37 -9.10 15.78
CA GLY A 125 9.55 -8.41 15.25
C GLY A 125 9.65 -8.41 13.73
N TYR A 126 8.54 -8.64 13.02
CA TYR A 126 8.51 -8.66 11.55
C TYR A 126 8.32 -7.30 10.91
N ALA A 127 8.02 -6.28 11.70
CA ALA A 127 7.83 -4.91 11.22
C ALA A 127 8.47 -3.87 12.14
N ILE A 128 8.82 -2.74 11.54
CA ILE A 128 9.28 -1.55 12.25
C ILE A 128 8.03 -0.73 12.65
N PRO A 129 7.87 -0.32 13.92
CA PRO A 129 6.75 0.51 14.32
C PRO A 129 6.81 1.89 13.63
N PHE A 130 5.70 2.26 13.00
CA PHE A 130 5.51 3.57 12.38
C PHE A 130 4.63 4.45 13.27
N TYR A 131 5.16 5.64 13.57
CA TYR A 131 4.48 6.67 14.33
C TYR A 131 4.26 7.88 13.41
N PRO A 132 3.03 8.13 12.93
CA PRO A 132 2.78 9.34 12.16
C PRO A 132 3.06 10.56 13.05
N ARG A 133 3.75 11.57 12.51
CA ARG A 133 3.88 12.85 13.21
C ARG A 133 2.46 13.38 13.46
N ARG A 134 2.13 13.67 14.72
CA ARG A 134 0.88 14.35 15.07
C ARG A 134 0.85 15.67 14.29
N TYR A 135 -0.23 15.89 13.54
CA TYR A 135 -0.61 17.23 13.06
C TYR A 135 -1.13 18.06 14.23
#